data_AF-A0A7W1JKH2-F1
#
_entry.id   AF-A0A7W1JKH2-F1
#
_cell.length_a   1.000
_cell.length_b   1.000
_cell.length_c   1.000
_cell.angle_alpha   90.00
_cell.angle_beta   90.00
_cell.angle_gamma   90.00
#
_symmetry.space_group_name_H-M   'P 1'
#
loop_
_entity.id
_entity.type
_entity.pdbx_description
1 polymer ?
#
loop_
_entity_poly.entity_id
_entity_poly.type
_entity_poly.pdbx_seq_one_letter_code
_entity_poly.pdbx_strand_id
1 'polypeptide(L)'
;MNEIIVPKYLYKILSVDDWSKSQSRKNIQLSVDDEEFIHFSTEEQLDKIIAKYWGVKSNYIVLKVFTEKLNGKMVFESNPGGVNKYYHLYEGSIPLEAVVEARLNK
;
A
#
# COMPACT_ATOMS: atom_id res chain seq x y z
N MET A 1 18.31 -8.49 18.33
CA MET A 1 17.06 -8.34 17.58
C MET A 1 17.21 -7.07 16.76
N ASN A 2 17.26 -7.15 15.43
CA ASN A 2 17.31 -5.94 14.61
C ASN A 2 15.88 -5.39 14.56
N GLU A 3 15.65 -4.22 15.13
CA GLU A 3 14.38 -3.52 14.99
C GLU A 3 14.15 -3.21 13.50
N ILE A 4 12.97 -3.58 13.00
CA ILE A 4 12.53 -3.15 11.68
C ILE A 4 12.21 -1.66 11.80
N ILE A 5 12.99 -0.81 11.14
CA ILE A 5 12.69 0.62 11.06
C ILE A 5 11.60 0.80 10.01
N VAL A 6 10.36 0.89 10.45
CA VAL A 6 9.22 1.20 9.58
C VAL A 6 9.30 2.67 9.17
N PRO A 7 9.28 3.00 7.87
CA PRO A 7 9.26 4.38 7.40
C PRO A 7 8.03 5.12 7.93
N LYS A 8 8.16 6.44 8.14
CA LYS A 8 7.03 7.29 8.53
C LYS A 8 5.87 7.21 7.53
N TYR A 9 6.20 7.07 6.25
CA TYR A 9 5.22 6.93 5.18
C TYR A 9 5.49 5.70 4.33
N LEU A 10 4.41 5.02 3.99
CA LEU A 10 4.39 3.96 2.99
C LEU A 10 3.35 4.28 1.93
N TYR A 11 3.47 3.65 0.77
CA TYR A 11 2.65 3.95 -0.38
C TYR A 11 1.85 2.73 -0.83
N LYS A 12 0.56 2.98 -1.09
CA LYS A 12 -0.38 2.00 -1.61
C LYS A 12 -0.93 2.47 -2.94
N ILE A 13 -1.01 1.57 -3.91
CA ILE A 13 -1.62 1.84 -5.21
C ILE A 13 -2.97 1.13 -5.27
N LEU A 14 -4.00 1.84 -5.71
CA LEU A 14 -5.37 1.35 -5.81
C LEU A 14 -5.95 1.66 -7.19
N SER A 15 -6.97 0.91 -7.57
CA SER A 15 -7.84 1.32 -8.67
C SER A 15 -8.63 2.58 -8.28
N VAL A 16 -9.05 3.36 -9.28
CA VAL A 16 -9.95 4.50 -9.05
C VAL A 16 -11.28 4.05 -8.44
N ASP A 17 -11.75 2.86 -8.79
CA ASP A 17 -12.99 2.27 -8.28
C ASP A 17 -12.88 1.92 -6.79
N ASP A 18 -11.79 1.28 -6.36
CA ASP A 18 -11.54 0.98 -4.94
C ASP A 18 -11.40 2.26 -4.11
N TRP A 19 -10.72 3.27 -4.65
CA TRP A 19 -10.65 4.57 -4.02
C TRP A 19 -12.03 5.22 -3.85
N SER A 20 -12.87 5.18 -4.89
CA SER A 20 -14.25 5.68 -4.84
C SER A 20 -15.08 4.96 -3.76
N LYS A 21 -14.99 3.62 -3.72
CA LYS A 21 -15.67 2.78 -2.71
C LYS A 21 -15.19 3.05 -1.28
N SER A 22 -13.97 3.57 -1.12
CA SER A 22 -13.39 3.90 0.19
C SER A 22 -13.96 5.18 0.81
N GLN A 23 -14.50 6.11 0.01
CA GLN A 23 -14.83 7.46 0.48
C GLN A 23 -15.94 7.51 1.54
N SER A 24 -16.80 6.47 1.60
CA SER A 24 -17.88 6.36 2.58
C SER A 24 -17.57 5.36 3.71
N ARG A 25 -16.32 4.90 3.82
CA ARG A 25 -15.90 3.84 4.74
C ARG A 25 -14.89 4.34 5.76
N LYS A 26 -14.77 3.62 6.87
CA LYS A 26 -13.71 3.86 7.87
C LYS A 26 -12.33 3.42 7.37
N ASN A 27 -12.30 2.40 6.52
CA ASN A 27 -11.08 1.81 5.98
C ASN A 27 -11.10 1.83 4.45
N ILE A 28 -9.92 1.86 3.87
CA ILE A 28 -9.70 1.70 2.44
C ILE A 28 -10.24 0.35 1.96
N GLN A 29 -10.96 0.36 0.85
CA GLN A 29 -11.31 -0.83 0.07
C GLN A 29 -10.06 -1.31 -0.67
N LEU A 30 -9.73 -2.58 -0.51
CA LEU A 30 -8.57 -3.22 -1.12
C LEU A 30 -9.01 -4.27 -2.15
N SER A 31 -8.09 -4.67 -3.04
CA SER A 31 -8.33 -5.73 -4.02
C SER A 31 -8.07 -7.12 -3.42
N VAL A 32 -8.40 -8.16 -4.19
CA VAL A 32 -8.11 -9.57 -3.85
C VAL A 32 -6.61 -9.82 -3.61
N ASP A 33 -5.74 -9.01 -4.24
CA ASP A 33 -4.29 -9.14 -4.09
C ASP A 33 -3.81 -8.82 -2.66
N ASP A 34 -4.64 -8.18 -1.83
CA ASP A 34 -4.31 -7.82 -0.45
C ASP A 34 -5.05 -8.66 0.61
N GLU A 35 -5.63 -9.80 0.23
CA GLU A 35 -6.41 -10.64 1.16
C GLU A 35 -5.56 -11.27 2.26
N GLU A 36 -4.36 -11.74 1.94
CA GLU A 36 -3.46 -12.36 2.93
C GLU A 36 -2.70 -11.30 3.74
N PHE A 37 -2.25 -10.25 3.06
CA PHE A 37 -1.57 -9.10 3.63
C PHE A 37 -1.62 -7.91 2.68
N ILE A 38 -1.56 -6.70 3.24
CA ILE A 38 -1.65 -5.48 2.46
C ILE A 38 -0.27 -5.10 1.95
N HIS A 39 -0.13 -5.00 0.63
CA HIS A 39 1.12 -4.63 -0.02
C HIS A 39 1.39 -3.12 0.08
N PHE A 40 2.54 -2.78 0.62
CA PHE A 40 3.09 -1.43 0.62
C PHE A 40 4.44 -1.36 -0.10
N SER A 41 4.69 -0.18 -0.67
CA SER A 41 5.98 0.20 -1.23
C SER A 41 6.58 1.38 -0.45
N THR A 42 7.90 1.47 -0.41
CA THR A 42 8.56 2.74 -0.11
C THR A 42 8.44 3.69 -1.30
N GLU A 43 8.75 4.97 -1.09
CA GLU A 43 8.77 5.96 -2.17
C GLU A 43 9.69 5.54 -3.32
N GLU A 44 10.90 5.08 -2.99
CA GLU A 44 11.91 4.63 -3.96
C GLU A 44 11.48 3.39 -4.77
N GLN A 45 10.53 2.61 -4.25
CA GLN A 45 10.02 1.40 -4.90
C GLN A 45 8.84 1.69 -5.84
N LEU A 46 8.21 2.87 -5.74
CA LEU A 46 6.98 3.19 -6.46
C LEU A 46 7.09 3.01 -7.97
N ASP A 47 8.05 3.68 -8.60
CA ASP A 47 8.19 3.67 -10.07
C ASP A 47 8.32 2.25 -10.62
N LYS A 48 9.07 1.39 -9.90
CA LYS A 48 9.24 -0.01 -10.26
C LYS A 48 7.95 -0.81 -10.12
N ILE A 49 7.18 -0.61 -9.05
CA ILE A 49 5.88 -1.26 -8.84
C ILE A 49 4.87 -0.79 -9.88
N ILE A 50 4.84 0.51 -10.17
CA ILE A 50 3.97 1.10 -11.19
C ILE A 50 4.27 0.49 -12.55
N ALA A 51 5.53 0.52 -12.99
CA ALA A 51 5.93 -0.03 -14.28
C ALA A 51 5.57 -1.53 -14.41
N LYS A 52 5.73 -2.31 -13.34
CA LYS A 52 5.50 -3.75 -13.35
C LYS A 52 4.01 -4.14 -13.35
N TYR A 53 3.17 -3.45 -12.58
CA TYR A 53 1.79 -3.89 -12.29
C TYR A 53 0.69 -2.92 -12.76
N TRP A 54 1.06 -1.67 -13.05
CA TRP A 54 0.11 -0.59 -13.33
C TRP A 54 0.39 0.15 -14.66
N GLY A 55 1.53 -0.06 -15.31
CA GLY A 55 1.95 0.68 -16.50
C GLY A 55 1.04 0.55 -17.73
N VAL A 56 0.17 -0.46 -17.78
CA VAL A 56 -0.86 -0.63 -18.83
C VAL A 56 -2.25 -0.15 -18.41
N LYS A 57 -2.44 0.23 -17.14
CA LYS A 57 -3.73 0.66 -16.58
C LYS A 57 -3.86 2.17 -16.75
N SER A 58 -4.99 2.60 -17.32
CA SER A 58 -5.21 3.99 -17.74
C SER A 58 -5.41 4.99 -16.59
N ASN A 59 -5.81 4.55 -15.40
CA ASN A 59 -5.89 5.42 -14.22
C ASN A 59 -5.72 4.61 -12.92
N TYR A 60 -4.97 5.16 -11.98
CA TYR A 60 -4.81 4.61 -10.63
C TYR A 60 -4.59 5.70 -9.59
N ILE A 61 -4.85 5.37 -8.33
CA ILE A 61 -4.62 6.26 -7.19
C ILE A 61 -3.37 5.80 -6.46
N VAL A 62 -2.44 6.72 -6.19
CA VAL A 62 -1.34 6.50 -5.25
C VAL A 62 -1.71 7.17 -3.94
N LEU A 63 -1.79 6.37 -2.88
CA LEU A 63 -1.98 6.82 -1.51
C LEU A 63 -0.63 6.94 -0.82
N LYS A 64 -0.40 8.07 -0.16
CA LYS A 64 0.64 8.21 0.86
C LYS A 64 0.00 7.97 2.22
N VAL A 65 0.51 6.98 2.95
CA VAL A 65 -0.09 6.47 4.18
C VAL A 65 0.86 6.70 5.36
N PHE A 66 0.36 7.32 6.42
CA PHE A 66 1.09 7.54 7.66
C PHE A 66 1.07 6.30 8.54
N THR A 67 2.24 5.70 8.76
CA THR A 67 2.35 4.34 9.31
C THR A 67 1.97 4.23 10.78
N GLU A 68 2.10 5.29 11.58
CA GLU A 68 1.69 5.30 13.00
C GLU A 68 0.18 5.17 13.19
N LYS A 69 -0.63 5.41 12.15
CA LYS A 69 -2.08 5.23 12.16
C LYS A 69 -2.53 3.86 11.65
N LEU A 70 -1.59 3.00 11.24
CA LEU A 70 -1.91 1.65 10.80
C LEU A 70 -2.13 0.73 12.00
N ASN A 71 -3.05 -0.21 11.84
CA ASN A 71 -3.23 -1.33 12.75
C ASN A 71 -2.76 -2.62 12.08
N GLY A 72 -2.36 -3.61 12.87
CA GLY A 72 -1.83 -4.87 12.39
C GLY A 72 -0.32 -5.00 12.55
N LYS A 73 0.26 -5.98 11.88
CA LYS A 73 1.67 -6.36 12.01
C LYS A 73 2.43 -6.04 10.72
N MET A 74 3.31 -5.05 10.81
CA MET A 74 4.19 -4.69 9.70
C MET A 74 5.38 -5.65 9.60
N VAL A 75 5.60 -6.21 8.42
CA VAL A 75 6.71 -7.12 8.11
C VAL A 75 7.46 -6.62 6.89
N PHE A 76 8.80 -6.71 6.91
CA PHE A 76 9.66 -6.35 5.77
C PHE A 76 10.33 -7.58 5.17
N GLU A 77 9.77 -8.10 4.10
CA GLU A 77 10.12 -9.40 3.54
C GLU A 77 9.92 -9.49 2.03
N SER A 78 10.48 -10.54 1.43
CA SER A 78 10.34 -10.83 0.01
C SER A 78 9.19 -11.81 -0.22
N ASN A 79 8.47 -11.64 -1.33
CA ASN A 79 7.58 -12.70 -1.84
C ASN A 79 8.39 -13.96 -2.16
N PRO A 80 7.75 -15.16 -2.12
CA PRO A 80 8.41 -16.42 -2.50
C PRO A 80 9.12 -16.32 -3.85
N GLY A 81 10.41 -16.68 -3.88
CA GLY A 81 11.24 -16.62 -5.10
C GLY A 81 11.76 -15.23 -5.47
N GLY A 82 11.44 -14.18 -4.69
CA GLY A 82 11.97 -12.83 -4.86
C GLY A 82 13.14 -12.53 -3.92
N VAL A 83 13.98 -11.57 -4.30
CA VAL A 83 15.06 -11.02 -3.42
C VAL A 83 14.75 -9.62 -2.91
N ASN A 84 13.85 -8.90 -3.59
CA ASN A 84 13.43 -7.57 -3.18
C ASN A 84 12.43 -7.70 -2.03
N LYS A 85 12.67 -6.94 -0.97
CA LYS A 85 11.77 -6.87 0.18
C LYS A 85 10.79 -5.70 0.04
N TYR A 86 9.57 -5.92 0.47
CA TYR A 86 8.50 -4.94 0.54
C TYR A 86 7.89 -4.95 1.93
N TYR A 87 7.11 -3.91 2.22
CA TYR A 87 6.37 -3.84 3.47
C TYR A 87 5.02 -4.52 3.30
N HIS A 88 4.73 -5.49 4.14
CA HIS A 88 3.46 -6.21 4.19
C HIS A 88 2.81 -5.93 5.54
N LEU A 89 1.54 -5.54 5.50
CA LEU A 89 0.75 -5.38 6.72
C LEU A 89 -0.19 -6.59 6.86
N TYR A 90 0.13 -7.44 7.82
CA TYR A 90 -0.67 -8.61 8.19
C TYR A 90 -1.71 -8.21 9.25
N GLU A 91 -2.85 -8.91 9.23
CA GLU A 91 -3.89 -8.78 10.28
C GLU A 91 -4.32 -7.32 10.51
N GLY A 92 -4.38 -6.54 9.43
CA GLY A 92 -4.48 -5.10 9.48
C GLY A 92 -5.40 -4.51 8.43
N SER A 93 -5.55 -3.20 8.49
CA SER A 93 -6.33 -2.40 7.56
C SER A 93 -5.66 -1.04 7.36
N ILE A 94 -6.09 -0.30 6.34
CA ILE A 94 -5.69 1.10 6.18
C ILE A 94 -6.89 1.97 6.60
N PRO A 95 -6.88 2.57 7.80
CA PRO A 95 -7.87 3.58 8.15
C PRO A 95 -7.84 4.73 7.15
N LEU A 96 -8.99 5.28 6.77
CA LEU A 96 -9.06 6.41 5.84
C LEU A 96 -8.26 7.61 6.38
N GLU A 97 -8.26 7.81 7.70
CA GLU A 97 -7.48 8.85 8.40
C GLU A 97 -5.97 8.64 8.38
N ALA A 98 -5.49 7.44 8.01
CA ALA A 98 -4.07 7.16 7.80
C ALA A 98 -3.58 7.70 6.46
N VAL A 99 -4.48 7.99 5.50
CA VAL A 99 -4.13 8.57 4.21
C VAL A 99 -3.88 10.07 4.37
N VAL A 100 -2.65 10.50 4.07
CA VAL A 100 -2.26 11.93 4.14
C VAL A 100 -2.22 12.59 2.76
N GLU A 101 -2.16 11.79 1.69
CA GLU A 101 -2.25 12.26 0.31
C GLU A 101 -2.87 11.16 -0.56
N ALA A 102 -3.75 11.53 -1.49
CA ALA A 102 -4.27 10.65 -2.53
C ALA A 102 -4.12 11.34 -3.89
N ARG A 103 -3.36 10.72 -4.80
CA ARG A 103 -3.02 11.30 -6.11
C ARG A 103 -3.56 10.44 -7.24
N LEU A 104 -4.36 11.05 -8.12
CA LEU A 104 -4.75 10.44 -9.38
C LEU A 104 -3.59 10.49 -10.38
N ASN A 105 -3.24 9.34 -10.94
CA ASN A 105 -2.24 9.20 -11.99
C ASN A 105 -2.90 8.60 -13.24
N LYS A 106 -2.39 9.01 -14.41
CA LYS A 106 -2.88 8.68 -15.75
C LYS A 106 -1.78 8.02 -16.56
#